data_AF-A0A2M7DV37-F1
#
_entry.id   AF-A0A2M7DV37-F1
#
_cell.length_a   1.000
_cell.length_b   1.000
_cell.length_c   1.000
_cell.angle_alpha   90.00
_cell.angle_beta   90.00
_cell.angle_gamma   90.00
#
_symmetry.space_group_name_H-M   'P 1'
#
loop_
_entity.id
_entity.type
_entity.pdbx_description
1 polymer ?
#
loop_
_entity_poly.entity_id
_entity_poly.type
_entity_poly.pdbx_seq_one_letter_code
_entity_poly.pdbx_strand_id
1 'polypeptide(L)'
;MSKKQKLEIFTKTYDFILWMLNHTNKFPKSSRFSIAVRIENRLLDFLEIIIEANQLSNKVDKLTQADRILEFVRIFVRISKDMKFMNLSSYEFASRSLNEIGRLLGGWLKQQKQL
;
A
#
# COMPACT_ATOMS: atom_id res chain seq x y z
N MET A 1 -6.30 -18.81 -10.20
CA MET A 1 -5.39 -18.35 -9.12
C MET A 1 -5.46 -19.30 -7.93
N SER A 2 -4.35 -19.61 -7.26
CA SER A 2 -4.43 -20.29 -5.96
C SER A 2 -4.97 -19.32 -4.91
N LYS A 3 -5.84 -19.81 -4.03
CA LYS A 3 -6.32 -19.11 -2.82
C LYS A 3 -5.17 -18.45 -2.03
N LYS A 4 -3.96 -19.01 -2.13
CA LYS A 4 -2.71 -18.52 -1.54
C LYS A 4 -2.37 -17.08 -1.92
N GLN A 5 -2.37 -16.72 -3.20
CA GLN A 5 -1.99 -15.37 -3.66
C GLN A 5 -3.02 -14.30 -3.24
N LYS A 6 -4.29 -14.70 -3.06
CA LYS A 6 -5.33 -13.81 -2.53
C LYS A 6 -5.06 -13.38 -1.10
N LEU A 7 -4.72 -14.37 -0.28
CA LEU A 7 -4.42 -14.19 1.13
C LEU A 7 -3.09 -13.45 1.31
N GLU A 8 -2.11 -13.70 0.43
CA GLU A 8 -0.77 -13.13 0.56
C GLU A 8 -0.74 -11.61 0.43
N ILE A 9 -1.37 -11.02 -0.60
CA ILE A 9 -1.41 -9.55 -0.74
C ILE A 9 -2.15 -8.89 0.42
N PHE A 10 -3.23 -9.51 0.89
CA PHE A 10 -3.99 -9.02 2.05
C PHE A 10 -3.12 -8.99 3.30
N THR A 11 -2.47 -10.11 3.65
CA THR A 11 -1.60 -10.21 4.82
C THR A 11 -0.46 -9.21 4.77
N LYS A 12 0.25 -9.12 3.64
CA LYS A 12 1.36 -8.17 3.45
C LYS A 12 0.93 -6.72 3.59
N THR A 13 -0.25 -6.39 3.07
CA THR A 13 -0.83 -5.06 3.18
C THR A 13 -1.21 -4.72 4.61
N TYR A 14 -1.88 -5.65 5.30
CA TYR A 14 -2.28 -5.50 6.69
C TYR A 14 -1.08 -5.27 7.61
N ASP A 15 -0.04 -6.10 7.49
CA ASP A 15 1.19 -5.97 8.27
C ASP A 15 1.88 -4.62 8.00
N PHE A 16 1.90 -4.19 6.73
CA PHE A 16 2.47 -2.90 6.37
C PHE A 16 1.67 -1.71 6.91
N ILE A 17 0.34 -1.79 6.94
CA ILE A 17 -0.55 -0.78 7.55
C ILE A 17 -0.24 -0.63 9.03
N LEU A 18 -0.17 -1.73 9.78
CA LEU A 18 0.14 -1.69 11.21
C LEU A 18 1.50 -1.06 11.47
N TRP A 19 2.50 -1.41 10.65
CA TRP A 19 3.82 -0.80 10.75
C TRP A 19 3.78 0.71 10.45
N MET A 20 3.10 1.11 9.37
CA MET A 20 2.99 2.52 8.97
C MET A 20 2.23 3.38 9.96
N LEU A 21 1.13 2.90 10.54
CA LEU A 21 0.38 3.63 11.58
C LEU A 21 1.24 3.89 12.82
N ASN A 22 2.01 2.89 13.24
CA ASN A 22 2.97 3.07 14.34
C ASN A 22 4.12 4.03 13.98
N HIS A 23 4.54 4.05 12.72
CA HIS A 23 5.64 4.89 12.27
C HIS A 23 5.23 6.36 12.12
N THR A 24 4.08 6.61 11.51
CA THR A 24 3.49 7.94 11.29
C THR A 24 3.11 8.64 12.60
N ASN A 25 2.78 7.89 13.65
CA ASN A 25 2.62 8.42 15.01
C ASN A 25 3.86 9.15 15.54
N LYS A 26 5.05 8.88 14.99
CA LYS A 26 6.31 9.55 15.39
C LYS A 26 6.62 10.80 14.57
N PHE A 27 5.80 11.13 13.56
CA PHE A 27 6.03 12.31 12.72
C PHE A 27 5.82 13.60 13.52
N PRO A 28 6.49 14.71 13.14
CA PRO A 28 6.29 16.00 13.78
C PRO A 28 4.81 16.41 13.78
N LYS A 29 4.32 16.99 14.88
CA LYS A 29 2.91 17.37 15.05
C LYS A 29 2.38 18.23 13.89
N SER A 30 3.19 19.16 13.39
CA SER A 30 2.84 20.05 12.27
C SER A 30 2.57 19.31 10.95
N SER A 31 3.12 18.11 10.78
CA SER A 31 3.02 17.32 9.54
C SER A 31 2.10 16.11 9.67
N ARG A 32 1.61 15.82 10.89
CA ARG A 32 0.71 14.69 11.15
C ARG A 32 -0.61 14.83 10.39
N PHE A 33 -1.19 16.03 10.41
CA PHE A 33 -2.45 16.30 9.70
C PHE A 33 -2.30 16.51 8.19
N SER A 34 -1.07 16.52 7.65
CA SER A 34 -0.82 16.69 6.22
C SER A 34 -0.37 15.39 5.56
N ILE A 35 0.80 14.87 5.93
CA ILE A 35 1.41 13.72 5.24
C ILE A 35 1.02 12.39 5.89
N ALA A 36 1.05 12.29 7.23
CA ALA A 36 0.73 11.04 7.93
C ALA A 36 -0.71 10.59 7.63
N VAL A 37 -1.71 11.45 7.89
CA VAL A 37 -3.12 11.16 7.60
C VAL A 37 -3.35 10.77 6.13
N ARG A 38 -2.67 11.43 5.18
CA ARG A 38 -2.78 11.09 3.76
C ARG A 38 -2.23 9.70 3.45
N ILE A 39 -1.13 9.30 4.07
CA ILE A 39 -0.59 7.94 3.91
C ILE A 39 -1.54 6.92 4.52
N GLU A 40 -1.97 7.15 5.76
CA GLU A 40 -2.82 6.24 6.52
C GLU A 40 -4.14 5.98 5.78
N ASN A 41 -4.85 7.05 5.39
CA ASN A 41 -6.11 6.92 4.65
C ASN A 41 -5.90 6.17 3.33
N ARG A 42 -4.84 6.48 2.57
CA ARG A 42 -4.57 5.79 1.30
C ARG A 42 -4.28 4.31 1.49
N LEU A 43 -3.58 3.93 2.56
CA LEU A 43 -3.32 2.53 2.84
C LEU A 43 -4.59 1.78 3.28
N LEU A 44 -5.48 2.43 4.04
CA LEU A 44 -6.78 1.88 4.39
C LEU A 44 -7.68 1.74 3.14
N ASP A 45 -7.78 2.78 2.30
CA ASP A 45 -8.47 2.73 1.00
C ASP A 45 -7.96 1.55 0.14
N PHE A 46 -6.64 1.35 0.11
CA PHE A 46 -6.02 0.25 -0.64
C PHE A 46 -6.49 -1.11 -0.09
N LEU A 47 -6.49 -1.29 1.23
CA LEU A 47 -6.94 -2.54 1.85
C LEU A 47 -8.41 -2.84 1.55
N GLU A 48 -9.28 -1.83 1.63
CA GLU A 48 -10.70 -1.94 1.26
C GLU A 48 -10.86 -2.41 -0.19
N ILE A 49 -10.14 -1.80 -1.12
CA ILE A 49 -10.17 -2.20 -2.54
C ILE A 49 -9.68 -3.64 -2.74
N ILE A 50 -8.66 -4.09 -2.00
CA ILE A 50 -8.19 -5.48 -2.07
C ILE A 50 -9.27 -6.45 -1.55
N ILE A 51 -9.98 -6.09 -0.48
CA ILE A 51 -11.09 -6.89 0.06
C ILE A 51 -12.23 -6.98 -0.97
N GLU A 52 -12.62 -5.86 -1.56
CA GLU A 52 -13.68 -5.83 -2.59
C GLU A 52 -13.27 -6.62 -3.85
N ALA A 53 -12.06 -6.38 -4.37
CA ALA A 53 -11.54 -7.06 -5.55
C ALA A 53 -11.49 -8.59 -5.38
N ASN A 54 -11.38 -9.09 -4.15
CA ASN A 54 -11.40 -10.52 -3.86
C ASN A 54 -12.74 -11.19 -4.17
N GLN A 55 -13.84 -10.45 -4.03
CA GLN A 55 -15.22 -10.91 -4.22
C GLN A 55 -15.68 -10.81 -5.70
N LEU A 56 -14.99 -10.01 -6.51
CA LEU A 56 -15.35 -9.78 -7.91
C LEU A 56 -14.77 -10.85 -8.85
N SER A 57 -15.56 -11.18 -9.88
CA SER A 57 -15.16 -12.00 -11.02
C SER A 57 -14.24 -11.21 -11.96
N ASN A 58 -14.70 -10.07 -12.46
CA ASN A 58 -13.89 -9.06 -13.14
C ASN A 58 -13.48 -7.98 -12.14
N LYS A 59 -12.18 -7.84 -11.92
CA LYS A 59 -11.61 -6.91 -10.93
C LYS A 59 -10.61 -5.91 -11.53
N VAL A 60 -10.52 -5.80 -12.86
CA VAL A 60 -9.51 -4.96 -13.54
C VAL A 60 -9.54 -3.52 -13.05
N ASP A 61 -10.73 -2.92 -12.94
CA ASP A 61 -10.88 -1.52 -12.54
C ASP A 61 -10.45 -1.29 -11.09
N LYS A 62 -10.86 -2.18 -10.18
CA LYS A 62 -10.47 -2.13 -8.77
C LYS A 62 -8.96 -2.30 -8.59
N LEU A 63 -8.35 -3.26 -9.28
CA LEU A 63 -6.91 -3.43 -9.18
C LEU A 63 -6.12 -2.27 -9.80
N THR A 64 -6.64 -1.66 -10.86
CA THR A 64 -6.05 -0.44 -11.45
C THR A 64 -6.18 0.74 -10.49
N GLN A 65 -7.29 0.85 -9.75
CA GLN A 65 -7.44 1.83 -8.69
C GLN A 65 -6.44 1.60 -7.55
N ALA A 66 -6.27 0.36 -7.11
CA ALA A 66 -5.30 -0.03 -6.08
C ALA A 66 -3.87 0.33 -6.50
N ASP A 67 -3.52 0.13 -7.78
CA ASP A 67 -2.20 0.44 -8.31
C ASP A 67 -1.87 1.94 -8.22
N ARG A 68 -2.83 2.79 -8.62
CA ARG A 68 -2.72 4.25 -8.47
C ARG A 68 -2.52 4.68 -7.02
N ILE A 69 -3.21 4.02 -6.08
CA ILE A 69 -3.06 4.32 -4.65
C ILE A 69 -1.64 4.01 -4.17
N LEU A 70 -1.07 2.86 -4.57
CA LEU A 70 0.31 2.53 -4.21
C LEU A 70 1.32 3.54 -4.75
N GLU A 71 1.11 4.07 -5.96
CA GLU A 71 1.96 5.15 -6.50
C GLU A 71 1.93 6.40 -5.62
N PHE A 72 0.74 6.83 -5.17
CA PHE A 72 0.65 7.95 -4.23
C PHE A 72 1.35 7.66 -2.90
N VAL A 73 1.17 6.46 -2.35
CA VAL A 73 1.85 6.07 -1.10
C VAL A 73 3.37 6.06 -1.27
N ARG A 74 3.89 5.55 -2.39
CA ARG A 74 5.33 5.58 -2.71
C ARG A 74 5.89 7.01 -2.68
N ILE A 75 5.17 7.96 -3.28
CA ILE A 75 5.58 9.37 -3.28
C ILE A 75 5.52 9.97 -1.88
N PHE A 76 4.46 9.72 -1.10
CA PHE A 76 4.38 10.25 0.27
C PHE A 76 5.44 9.66 1.21
N VAL A 77 5.79 8.39 1.04
CA VAL A 77 6.90 7.75 1.76
C VAL A 77 8.25 8.40 1.40
N ARG A 78 8.48 8.72 0.11
CA ARG A 78 9.67 9.46 -0.33
C ARG A 78 9.74 10.86 0.27
N ILE A 79 8.64 11.61 0.19
CA ILE A 79 8.54 12.96 0.81
C ILE A 79 8.85 12.88 2.30
N SER A 80 8.29 11.89 3.00
CA SER A 80 8.52 11.72 4.44
C SER A 80 9.98 11.46 4.77
N LYS A 81 10.72 10.74 3.93
CA LYS A 81 12.17 10.55 4.07
C LYS A 81 12.93 11.85 3.80
N ASP A 82 12.61 12.57 2.73
CA ASP A 82 13.29 13.81 2.36
C ASP A 82 13.06 14.93 3.39
N MET A 83 11.88 14.92 4.02
CA MET A 83 11.53 15.77 5.18
C MET A 83 12.13 15.29 6.50
N LYS A 84 12.92 14.20 6.50
CA LYS A 84 13.54 13.58 7.67
C LYS A 84 12.54 13.08 8.73
N PHE A 85 11.30 12.78 8.34
CA PHE A 85 10.30 12.13 9.21
C PHE A 85 10.56 10.64 9.36
N MET A 86 11.28 10.05 8.40
CA MET A 86 11.75 8.66 8.43
C MET A 86 13.26 8.62 8.27
N ASN A 87 13.92 7.77 9.04
CA ASN A 87 15.33 7.44 8.81
C ASN A 87 15.49 6.51 7.59
N LEU A 88 16.74 6.31 7.16
CA LEU A 88 17.02 5.54 5.95
C LEU A 88 16.55 4.09 6.05
N SER A 89 16.72 3.43 7.21
CA SER A 89 16.30 2.04 7.40
C SER A 89 14.78 1.87 7.37
N SER A 90 14.03 2.81 7.94
CA SER A 90 12.57 2.81 7.91
C SER A 90 12.06 3.08 6.49
N TYR A 91 12.68 4.02 5.78
CA TYR A 91 12.37 4.27 4.37
C TYR A 91 12.65 3.03 3.49
N GLU A 92 13.76 2.33 3.72
CA GLU A 92 14.11 1.11 3.00
C GLU A 92 13.10 0.00 3.26
N PHE A 93 12.72 -0.23 4.52
CA PHE A 93 11.66 -1.18 4.87
C PHE A 93 10.36 -0.83 4.14
N ALA A 94 9.90 0.42 4.24
CA ALA A 94 8.67 0.86 3.59
C ALA A 94 8.70 0.67 2.06
N SER A 95 9.81 1.02 1.43
CA SER A 95 10.00 0.87 -0.01
C SER A 95 9.98 -0.59 -0.44
N ARG A 96 10.63 -1.49 0.32
CA ARG A 96 10.63 -2.93 0.05
C ARG A 96 9.23 -3.52 0.20
N SER A 97 8.50 -3.17 1.25
CA SER A 97 7.11 -3.61 1.46
C SER A 97 6.18 -3.15 0.33
N LEU A 98 6.25 -1.88 -0.06
CA LEU A 98 5.46 -1.33 -1.17
C LEU A 98 5.77 -2.01 -2.51
N ASN A 99 7.04 -2.35 -2.75
CA ASN A 99 7.45 -3.08 -3.96
C ASN A 99 6.92 -4.52 -3.96
N GLU A 100 6.96 -5.20 -2.81
CA GLU A 100 6.41 -6.55 -2.67
C GLU A 100 4.90 -6.56 -2.91
N ILE A 101 4.16 -5.64 -2.28
CA ILE A 101 2.71 -5.48 -2.47
C ILE A 101 2.39 -5.15 -3.93
N GLY A 102 3.14 -4.24 -4.55
CA GLY A 102 2.98 -3.89 -5.96
C GLY A 102 3.22 -5.07 -6.92
N ARG A 103 4.21 -5.92 -6.64
CA ARG A 103 4.47 -7.15 -7.41
C ARG A 103 3.29 -8.12 -7.32
N LEU A 104 2.71 -8.32 -6.13
CA LEU A 104 1.54 -9.16 -5.93
C LEU A 104 0.32 -8.60 -6.69
N LEU A 105 0.10 -7.30 -6.60
CA LEU A 105 -0.98 -6.60 -7.32
C LEU A 105 -0.84 -6.74 -8.85
N GLY A 106 0.37 -6.52 -9.37
CA GLY A 106 0.67 -6.69 -10.79
C GLY A 106 0.44 -8.11 -11.28
N GLY A 107 0.69 -9.12 -10.43
CA GLY A 107 0.35 -10.51 -10.71
C GLY A 107 -1.16 -10.72 -10.90
N TRP A 108 -2.00 -10.09 -10.08
CA TRP A 108 -3.44 -10.15 -10.24
C TRP A 108 -3.93 -9.43 -11.50
N LEU A 109 -3.40 -8.24 -11.80
CA LEU A 109 -3.75 -7.48 -13.01
C LEU A 109 -3.44 -8.27 -14.28
N LYS A 110 -2.26 -8.89 -14.35
CA LYS A 110 -1.87 -9.72 -15.50
C LYS A 110 -2.82 -10.89 -15.72
N GLN A 111 -3.21 -11.59 -14.64
CA GLN A 111 -4.16 -12.69 -14.76
C GLN A 111 -5.54 -12.23 -15.26
N GLN A 112 -6.03 -11.08 -14.79
CA GLN A 112 -7.35 -10.57 -15.18
C GLN A 112 -7.40 -10.06 -16.62
N LYS A 113 -6.26 -9.64 -17.19
CA LYS A 113 -6.15 -9.25 -18.60
C LYS A 113 -5.93 -10.44 -19.54
N GLN A 114 -5.62 -11.62 -19.00
CA GLN A 114 -5.39 -12.87 -19.75
C GLN A 114 -6.62 -13.81 -19.73
N LEU A 115 -7.64 -13.47 -18.94
CA LEU A 115 -8.95 -14.12 -18.88
C LEU A 115 -9.94 -13.33 -19.73
#